data_AF-A0A383RBF7-F1
#
_entry.id   AF-A0A383RBF7-F1
#
_cell.length_a   1.000
_cell.length_b   1.000
_cell.length_c   1.000
_cell.angle_alpha   90.00
_cell.angle_beta   90.00
_cell.angle_gamma   90.00
#
_symmetry.space_group_name_H-M   'P 1'
#
loop_
_entity.id
_entity.type
_entity.pdbx_description
1 polymer ?
#
loop_
_entity_poly.entity_id
_entity_poly.type
_entity_poly.pdbx_seq_one_letter_code
_entity_poly.pdbx_strand_id
1 'polypeptide(L)' 'MQSQLRAQGILVRHFMMPRTEHFLRVSIGTEEEMKQFVEAYEVISKQMIGST' A
#
# COMPACT_ATOMS: atom_id res chain seq x y z
N MET A 1 -1.89 -3.14 7.03
CA MET A 1 -1.43 -2.53 5.76
C MET A 1 -2.55 -1.87 4.94
N GLN A 2 -3.61 -2.59 4.52
CA GLN A 2 -4.67 -1.99 3.68
C GLN A 2 -5.33 -0.74 4.31
N SER A 3 -5.65 -0.77 5.61
CA SER A 3 -6.24 0.38 6.32
C SER A 3 -5.27 1.57 6.45
N GLN A 4 -3.97 1.30 6.58
CA GLN A 4 -2.93 2.35 6.65
C GLN A 4 -2.74 3.03 5.29
N LEU A 5 -2.76 2.26 4.20
CA LEU A 5 -2.70 2.81 2.84
C LEU A 5 -3.94 3.67 2.54
N ARG A 6 -5.13 3.23 2.96
CA ARG A 6 -6.36 4.04 2.84
C ARG A 6 -6.30 5.34 3.63
N ALA A 7 -5.71 5.33 4.82
CA ALA A 7 -5.53 6.55 5.63
C ALA A 7 -4.61 7.57 4.97
N GLN A 8 -3.68 7.13 4.11
CA GLN A 8 -2.83 7.99 3.30
C GLN A 8 -3.46 8.38 1.95
N GLY A 9 -4.76 8.12 1.75
CA GLY A 9 -5.48 8.48 0.52
C GLY A 9 -5.25 7.51 -0.65
N ILE A 10 -4.54 6.40 -0.45
CA ILE A 10 -4.27 5.41 -1.49
C ILE A 10 -5.45 4.45 -1.60
N LEU A 11 -6.15 4.46 -2.73
CA LEU A 11 -7.27 3.56 -2.98
C LEU A 11 -6.77 2.15 -3.34
N VAL A 12 -6.85 1.24 -2.36
CA VAL A 12 -6.41 -0.15 -2.54
C VAL A 12 -7.61 -1.08 -2.73
N ARG A 13 -7.60 -1.86 -3.82
CA ARG A 13 -8.55 -2.95 -4.07
C ARG A 13 -7.93 -4.29 -3.73
N HIS A 14 -8.72 -5.12 -3.06
CA HIS A 14 -8.40 -6.52 -2.78
C HIS A 14 -9.33 -7.39 -3.63
N PHE A 15 -8.76 -8.35 -4.35
CA PHE A 15 -9.52 -9.34 -5.10
C PHE A 15 -9.39 -10.68 -4.40
N MET A 16 -10.52 -11.22 -3.95
CA MET A 16 -10.59 -12.55 -3.35
C MET A 16 -10.56 -13.60 -4.47
N MET A 17 -9.37 -13.83 -5.03
CA MET A 17 -9.09 -15.02 -5.81
C MET A 17 -8.06 -15.88 -5.05
N PRO A 18 -8.12 -17.22 -5.17
CA PRO A 18 -7.28 -18.13 -4.39
C PRO A 18 -5.76 -17.88 -4.50
N ARG A 19 -5.32 -17.25 -5.60
CA ARG A 19 -3.90 -16.94 -5.84
C ARG A 19 -3.53 -15.48 -5.53
N THR A 20 -4.50 -14.60 -5.36
CA THR A 20 -4.28 -13.16 -5.16
C THR A 20 -4.70 -12.68 -3.77
N GLU A 21 -5.10 -13.59 -2.89
CA GLU A 21 -5.59 -13.27 -1.55
C GLU A 21 -4.57 -12.47 -0.72
N HIS A 22 -3.28 -12.69 -0.92
CA HIS A 22 -2.24 -11.96 -0.20
C HIS A 22 -1.73 -10.70 -0.94
N PHE A 23 -2.31 -10.37 -2.10
CA PHE A 23 -1.84 -9.26 -2.92
C PHE A 23 -2.83 -8.09 -2.91
N LEU A 24 -2.27 -6.89 -2.74
CA LEU A 24 -3.00 -5.63 -2.83
C LEU A 24 -2.79 -5.04 -4.22
N ARG A 25 -3.87 -4.69 -4.92
CA ARG A 25 -3.78 -3.97 -6.21
C ARG A 25 -3.96 -2.49 -5.96
N VAL A 26 -3.00 -1.72 -6.47
CA VAL A 26 -3.02 -0.26 -6.47
C VAL A 26 -2.91 0.21 -7.93
N SER A 27 -3.71 1.21 -8.30
CA SER A 27 -3.62 1.87 -9.61
C SER A 27 -3.02 3.26 -9.39
N ILE A 28 -1.98 3.57 -10.17
CA ILE A 28 -1.22 4.82 -10.10
C ILE A 28 -1.23 5.41 -11.50
N GLY A 29 -1.64 6.67 -11.65
CA GLY A 29 -1.79 7.35 -12.93
C GLY A 29 -0.60 8.24 -13.28
N THR A 30 0.08 8.81 -12.29
CA THR A 30 1.20 9.74 -12.48
C THR A 30 2.46 9.36 -11.72
N GLU A 31 3.61 9.93 -12.11
CA GLU A 31 4.88 9.72 -11.42
C GLU A 31 4.88 10.33 -10.00
N GLU A 32 4.22 11.47 -9.79
CA GLU A 32 4.06 12.04 -8.46
C GLU A 32 3.29 11.12 -7.52
N GLU A 33 2.19 10.52 -7.98
CA GLU A 33 1.43 9.51 -7.22
C GLU A 33 2.29 8.28 -6.91
N MET A 34 3.15 7.86 -7.85
CA MET A 34 4.09 6.75 -7.63
C MET A 34 5.08 7.09 -6.51
N LYS A 35 5.67 8.29 -6.53
CA LYS A 35 6.62 8.74 -5.49
C LYS A 35 5.94 8.78 -4.13
N GLN A 36 4.76 9.37 -4.04
CA GLN A 36 3.96 9.41 -2.80
C GLN A 36 3.66 8.01 -2.28
N PHE A 37 3.30 7.07 -3.16
CA PHE A 37 3.05 5.69 -2.78
C PHE A 37 4.31 5.01 -2.20
N VAL A 38 5.47 5.20 -2.83
CA VAL A 38 6.73 4.60 -2.37
C VAL A 38 7.15 5.18 -1.02
N GLU A 39 7.05 6.48 -0.82
CA GLU A 39 7.32 7.13 0.47
C GLU A 39 6.38 6.62 1.57
N ALA A 40 5.08 6.58 1.29
CA ALA A 40 4.07 6.02 2.19
C ALA A 40 4.39 4.58 2.58
N TYR A 41 4.75 3.75 1.58
CA TYR A 41 5.09 2.35 1.77
C TYR A 41 6.36 2.18 2.62
N GLU A 42 7.40 2.99 2.38
CA GLU A 42 8.62 2.96 3.18
C GLU A 42 8.34 3.31 4.65
N VAL A 43 7.53 4.33 4.91
CA VAL A 43 7.16 4.73 6.28
C VAL A 43 6.41 3.61 6.98
N ILE A 44 5.41 3.01 6.32
CA ILE A 44 4.63 1.89 6.87
C ILE A 44 5.51 0.66 7.10
N SER A 45 6.40 0.35 6.15
CA SER A 45 7.36 -0.75 6.25
C SER A 45 8.28 -0.55 7.46
N LYS A 46 8.92 0.62 7.58
CA LYS A 46 9.80 0.98 8.70
C LYS A 46 9.09 0.93 10.06
N GLN A 47 7.82 1.36 10.13
CA GLN A 47 7.00 1.23 11.36
C GLN A 47 6.76 -0.22 11.77
N MET A 48 6.65 -1.15 10.82
CA MET A 48 6.44 -2.57 11.12
C MET A 48 7.73 -3.27 11.60
N ILE A 49 8.90 -2.86 11.13
CA ILE A 49 10.19 -3.43 11.55
C ILE A 49 10.74 -2.80 12.84
N GLY A 50 10.26 -1.61 13.24
CA GLY A 50 10.75 -0.87 14.42
C GLY A 50 10.02 -1.15 15.74
N SER A 51 9.14 -2.16 15.84
CA SER A 51 8.46 -2.55 17.09
C SER A 51 8.95 -3.88 17.69
N THR A 52 10.22 -4.25 17.46
CA THR A 52 10.88 -5.35 18.20
C THR A 52 12.01 -4.78 19.04
#